data_AF-A0A426ZMX6-F1
#
_entry.id   AF-A0A426ZMX6-F1
#
_cell.length_a   1.000
_cell.length_b   1.000
_cell.length_c   1.000
_cell.angle_alpha   90.00
_cell.angle_beta   90.00
_cell.angle_gamma   90.00
#
_symmetry.space_group_name_H-M   'P 1'
#
loop_
_entity.id
_entity.type
_entity.pdbx_description
1 polymer ?
#
loop_
_entity_poly.entity_id
_entity_poly.type
_entity_poly.pdbx_seq_one_letter_code
_entity_poly.pdbx_strand_id
1 'polypeptide(L)'
;METGGGNSLPGVGPDATNRKVCYFYDSEIGNYYYGQGHPMKPHRIRMTHALLAHYGLLSHMQVYKPNPARDRDLCRFHADDYVAFLRSITPETQQDQIRALKRFNVGEDCPVFDGLYSFCQAYAGGSVGGAVKLNHGHDIAINWAGGLHHAKKCEASGFCYVNDIVLSILELLKHHEVRRFLCSPPF
;
A
#
# COMPACT_ATOMS: atom_id res chain seq x y z
N MET A 1 30.54 -16.99 9.74
CA MET A 1 30.28 -16.37 8.42
C MET A 1 29.29 -17.26 7.70
N GLU A 2 27.99 -17.04 7.88
CA GLU A 2 26.94 -17.71 7.11
C GLU A 2 26.44 -16.72 6.06
N THR A 3 27.00 -16.78 4.86
CA THR A 3 26.54 -16.00 3.71
C THR A 3 25.84 -16.95 2.74
N GLY A 4 24.52 -17.11 2.87
CA GLY A 4 23.74 -17.92 1.92
C GLY A 4 22.32 -18.19 2.39
N GLY A 5 21.40 -17.24 2.21
CA GLY A 5 20.01 -17.41 2.66
C GLY A 5 19.01 -16.47 1.99
N GLY A 6 19.24 -16.10 0.72
CA GLY A 6 18.23 -15.43 -0.11
C GLY A 6 17.21 -16.43 -0.65
N ASN A 7 16.02 -15.96 -0.96
CA ASN A 7 14.94 -16.78 -1.53
C ASN A 7 14.63 -16.43 -3.00
N SER A 8 15.22 -15.36 -3.53
CA SER A 8 15.05 -14.94 -4.91
C SER A 8 15.56 -15.96 -5.93
N LEU A 9 15.08 -15.84 -7.17
CA LEU A 9 15.66 -16.54 -8.30
C LEU A 9 17.14 -16.14 -8.50
N PRO A 10 17.99 -17.05 -9.00
CA PRO A 10 19.38 -16.73 -9.33
C PRO A 10 19.41 -15.61 -10.38
N GLY A 11 20.15 -14.53 -10.11
CA GLY A 11 20.36 -13.50 -11.11
C GLY A 11 21.30 -14.00 -12.22
N VAL A 12 21.10 -13.50 -13.44
CA VAL A 12 22.00 -13.76 -14.57
C VAL A 12 22.92 -12.56 -14.72
N GLY A 13 24.07 -12.59 -14.06
CA GLY A 13 25.05 -11.51 -14.14
C GLY A 13 26.16 -11.61 -13.07
N PRO A 14 27.29 -10.90 -13.27
CA PRO A 14 28.42 -10.95 -12.32
C PRO A 14 28.07 -10.41 -10.92
N ASP A 15 27.04 -9.57 -10.81
CA ASP A 15 26.56 -8.99 -9.54
C ASP A 15 25.34 -9.71 -8.96
N ALA A 16 24.98 -10.88 -9.49
CA ALA A 16 23.82 -11.64 -9.09
C ALA A 16 24.00 -12.29 -7.71
N THR A 17 23.59 -11.56 -6.66
CA THR A 17 23.47 -12.11 -5.31
C THR A 17 22.05 -12.55 -5.04
N ASN A 18 21.89 -13.65 -4.30
CA ASN A 18 20.58 -14.15 -3.88
C ASN A 18 20.03 -13.23 -2.78
N ARG A 19 18.90 -12.58 -3.04
CA ARG A 19 18.27 -11.56 -2.19
C ARG A 19 17.11 -12.14 -1.38
N LYS A 20 16.87 -11.58 -0.20
CA LYS A 20 15.71 -11.84 0.65
C LYS A 20 14.55 -10.96 0.22
N VAL A 21 13.62 -11.54 -0.52
CA VAL A 21 12.42 -10.91 -1.05
C VAL A 21 11.23 -11.26 -0.16
N CYS A 22 10.49 -10.23 0.25
CA CYS A 22 9.17 -10.37 0.84
C CYS A 22 8.09 -9.74 -0.06
N TYR A 23 6.92 -10.35 -0.08
CA TYR A 23 5.78 -9.93 -0.89
C TYR A 23 4.52 -9.89 -0.03
N PHE A 24 3.81 -8.76 -0.07
CA PHE A 24 2.60 -8.53 0.71
C PHE A 24 1.36 -8.70 -0.18
N TYR A 25 0.43 -9.51 0.31
CA TYR A 25 -0.84 -9.75 -0.37
C TYR A 25 -1.96 -10.06 0.63
N ASP A 26 -3.10 -9.39 0.46
CA ASP A 26 -4.35 -9.73 1.13
C ASP A 26 -5.34 -10.27 0.09
N SER A 27 -5.96 -11.42 0.36
CA SER A 27 -6.95 -12.04 -0.53
C SER A 27 -8.15 -11.14 -0.80
N GLU A 28 -8.50 -10.27 0.15
CA GLU A 28 -9.66 -9.39 0.08
C GLU A 28 -9.42 -8.14 -0.77
N ILE A 29 -8.15 -7.78 -1.05
CA ILE A 29 -7.85 -6.53 -1.76
C ILE A 29 -8.49 -6.46 -3.15
N GLY A 30 -8.69 -7.62 -3.79
CA GLY A 30 -9.31 -7.70 -5.11
C GLY A 30 -10.84 -7.64 -5.10
N ASN A 31 -11.48 -7.64 -3.93
CA ASN A 31 -12.94 -7.58 -3.78
C ASN A 31 -13.47 -6.13 -3.69
N TYR A 32 -12.62 -5.17 -3.34
CA TYR A 32 -13.04 -3.77 -3.27
C TYR A 32 -13.38 -3.21 -4.64
N TYR A 33 -14.46 -2.43 -4.69
CA TYR A 33 -15.04 -1.94 -5.94
C TYR A 33 -15.28 -0.43 -5.87
N TYR A 34 -14.54 0.32 -6.66
CA TYR A 34 -14.64 1.78 -6.72
C TYR A 34 -15.98 2.29 -7.31
N GLY A 35 -16.79 1.43 -7.92
CA GLY A 35 -18.04 1.82 -8.56
C GLY A 35 -18.08 1.56 -10.07
N GLN A 36 -19.29 1.69 -10.61
CA GLN A 36 -19.57 1.50 -12.03
C GLN A 36 -18.85 2.55 -12.88
N GLY A 37 -18.25 2.13 -13.98
CA GLY A 37 -17.51 3.03 -14.89
C GLY A 37 -16.14 3.50 -14.38
N HIS A 38 -15.83 3.36 -13.08
CA HIS A 38 -14.58 3.85 -12.52
C HIS A 38 -13.34 3.07 -13.01
N PRO A 39 -12.24 3.70 -13.46
CA PRO A 39 -11.11 3.02 -14.08
C PRO A 39 -10.22 2.25 -13.08
N MET A 40 -10.13 2.68 -11.82
CA MET A 40 -9.39 1.95 -10.79
C MET A 40 -10.11 0.63 -10.45
N LYS A 41 -9.47 -0.50 -10.76
CA LYS A 41 -9.98 -1.85 -10.46
C LYS A 41 -9.00 -2.58 -9.54
N PRO A 42 -9.23 -2.61 -8.20
CA PRO A 42 -8.38 -3.36 -7.25
C PRO A 42 -8.21 -4.85 -7.61
N HIS A 43 -9.17 -5.42 -8.34
CA HIS A 43 -9.09 -6.77 -8.91
C HIS A 43 -7.79 -7.07 -9.67
N ARG A 44 -7.15 -6.07 -10.29
CA ARG A 44 -5.85 -6.24 -10.97
C ARG A 44 -4.78 -6.85 -10.06
N ILE A 45 -4.82 -6.55 -8.76
CA ILE A 45 -3.87 -7.06 -7.77
C ILE A 45 -4.06 -8.57 -7.56
N ARG A 46 -5.33 -9.04 -7.53
CA ARG A 46 -5.66 -10.47 -7.47
C ARG A 46 -5.18 -11.19 -8.74
N MET A 47 -5.35 -10.58 -9.90
CA MET A 47 -4.85 -11.15 -11.16
C MET A 47 -3.32 -11.29 -11.15
N THR A 48 -2.60 -10.26 -10.69
CA THR A 48 -1.15 -10.31 -10.53
C THR A 48 -0.75 -11.44 -9.58
N HIS A 49 -1.40 -11.57 -8.42
CA HIS A 49 -1.12 -12.66 -7.46
C HIS A 49 -1.32 -14.05 -8.10
N ALA A 50 -2.42 -14.26 -8.81
CA ALA A 50 -2.71 -15.52 -9.48
C ALA A 50 -1.67 -15.87 -10.56
N LEU A 51 -1.20 -14.87 -11.33
CA LEU A 51 -0.11 -15.08 -12.29
C LEU A 51 1.19 -15.46 -11.60
N LEU A 52 1.59 -14.75 -10.54
CA LEU A 52 2.78 -15.08 -9.75
C LEU A 52 2.73 -16.50 -9.18
N ALA A 53 1.54 -16.96 -8.74
CA ALA A 53 1.31 -18.32 -8.30
C ALA A 53 1.49 -19.34 -9.43
N HIS A 54 0.89 -19.07 -10.59
CA HIS A 54 0.95 -19.98 -11.74
C HIS A 54 2.36 -20.11 -12.32
N TYR A 55 3.15 -19.04 -12.32
CA TYR A 55 4.56 -19.07 -12.68
C TYR A 55 5.47 -19.69 -11.61
N GLY A 56 4.93 -20.12 -10.47
CA GLY A 56 5.71 -20.69 -9.37
C GLY A 56 6.60 -19.66 -8.65
N LEU A 57 6.40 -18.36 -8.86
CA LEU A 57 7.26 -17.32 -8.27
C LEU A 57 7.03 -17.12 -6.77
N LEU A 58 5.84 -17.48 -6.27
CA LEU A 58 5.52 -17.35 -4.84
C LEU A 58 6.45 -18.19 -3.95
N SER A 59 7.00 -19.31 -4.43
CA SER A 59 7.93 -20.14 -3.66
C SER A 59 9.33 -19.52 -3.53
N HIS A 60 9.62 -18.50 -4.35
CA HIS A 60 10.89 -17.76 -4.37
C HIS A 60 10.81 -16.43 -3.60
N MET A 61 9.78 -16.26 -2.77
CA MET A 61 9.63 -15.09 -1.91
C MET A 61 8.88 -15.45 -0.61
N GLN A 62 9.07 -14.64 0.42
CA GLN A 62 8.29 -14.78 1.65
C GLN A 62 6.98 -14.00 1.49
N VAL A 63 5.87 -14.73 1.36
CA VAL A 63 4.55 -14.14 1.21
C VAL A 63 3.96 -13.82 2.59
N TYR A 64 3.58 -12.56 2.80
CA TYR A 64 2.96 -12.08 4.03
C TYR A 64 1.56 -11.55 3.77
N LYS A 65 0.62 -11.85 4.67
CA LYS A 65 -0.62 -11.09 4.77
C LYS A 65 -0.33 -9.77 5.51
N PRO A 66 -0.68 -8.60 4.95
CA PRO A 66 -0.46 -7.33 5.63
C PRO A 66 -1.34 -7.23 6.89
N ASN A 67 -0.77 -6.66 7.96
CA ASN A 67 -1.57 -6.21 9.08
C ASN A 67 -2.25 -4.89 8.69
N PRO A 68 -3.57 -4.72 8.91
CA PRO A 68 -4.25 -3.47 8.62
C PRO A 68 -3.59 -2.30 9.36
N ALA A 69 -3.26 -1.22 8.63
CA ALA A 69 -2.72 -0.01 9.25
C ALA A 69 -3.75 0.59 10.22
N ARG A 70 -3.32 0.92 11.44
CA ARG A 70 -4.19 1.52 12.47
C ARG A 70 -4.26 3.03 12.25
N ASP A 71 -5.27 3.68 12.82
CA ASP A 71 -5.43 5.15 12.81
C ASP A 71 -4.12 5.86 13.17
N ARG A 72 -3.46 5.42 14.25
CA ARG A 72 -2.17 5.97 14.70
C ARG A 72 -1.06 5.89 13.65
N ASP A 73 -1.09 4.86 12.79
CA ASP A 73 -0.09 4.65 11.76
C ASP A 73 -0.36 5.61 10.59
N LEU A 74 -1.64 5.79 10.23
CA LEU A 74 -2.10 6.72 9.19
C LEU A 74 -1.87 8.19 9.58
N CYS A 75 -2.15 8.53 10.84
CA CYS A 75 -1.99 9.89 11.39
C CYS A 75 -0.53 10.34 11.53
N ARG A 76 0.46 9.47 11.29
CA ARG A 76 1.87 9.89 11.21
C ARG A 76 2.13 10.89 10.09
N PHE A 77 1.32 10.84 9.04
CA PHE A 77 1.35 11.80 7.95
C PHE A 77 0.02 12.56 7.82
N HIS A 78 -1.09 11.83 7.76
CA HIS A 78 -2.41 12.41 7.53
C HIS A 78 -2.95 13.16 8.75
N ALA A 79 -3.81 14.14 8.52
CA ALA A 79 -4.49 14.83 9.63
C ALA A 79 -5.48 13.90 10.35
N ASP A 80 -5.58 14.04 11.67
CA ASP A 80 -6.45 13.19 12.51
C ASP A 80 -7.92 13.26 12.08
N ASP A 81 -8.40 14.45 11.72
CA ASP A 81 -9.78 14.67 11.29
C ASP A 81 -10.06 14.06 9.92
N TYR A 82 -9.07 14.02 9.02
CA TYR A 82 -9.17 13.33 7.74
C TYR A 82 -9.23 11.81 7.92
N VAL A 83 -8.39 11.23 8.78
CA VAL A 83 -8.43 9.78 9.07
C VAL A 83 -9.74 9.41 9.76
N ALA A 84 -10.20 10.23 10.70
CA ALA A 84 -11.49 10.03 11.36
C ALA A 84 -12.66 10.08 10.36
N PHE A 85 -12.61 11.02 9.40
CA PHE A 85 -13.57 11.10 8.31
C PHE A 85 -13.57 9.82 7.46
N LEU A 86 -12.40 9.39 6.95
CA LEU A 86 -12.27 8.17 6.14
C LEU A 86 -12.79 6.92 6.88
N ARG A 87 -12.61 6.86 8.20
CA ARG A 87 -13.14 5.78 9.03
C ARG A 87 -14.66 5.81 9.18
N SER A 88 -15.25 7.01 9.21
CA SER A 88 -16.68 7.20 9.45
C SER A 88 -17.54 7.16 8.19
N ILE A 89 -16.97 7.49 7.04
CA ILE A 89 -17.71 7.65 5.79
C ILE A 89 -18.06 6.29 5.17
N THR A 90 -19.33 6.14 4.81
CA THR A 90 -19.91 4.97 4.14
C THR A 90 -20.89 5.43 3.07
N PRO A 91 -21.28 4.56 2.12
CA PRO A 91 -22.29 4.92 1.13
C PRO A 91 -23.62 5.39 1.74
N GLU A 92 -24.00 4.89 2.91
CA GLU A 92 -25.23 5.27 3.63
C GLU A 92 -25.10 6.65 4.29
N THR A 93 -23.93 6.97 4.84
CA THR A 93 -23.72 8.20 5.62
C THR A 93 -23.29 9.39 4.75
N GLN A 94 -22.95 9.17 3.48
CA GLN A 94 -22.36 10.19 2.61
C GLN A 94 -23.27 11.42 2.41
N GLN A 95 -24.59 11.24 2.40
CA GLN A 95 -25.55 12.34 2.22
C GLN A 95 -25.56 13.30 3.43
N ASP A 96 -25.23 12.81 4.62
CA ASP A 96 -25.16 13.63 5.84
C ASP A 96 -23.81 14.35 5.96
N GLN A 97 -22.81 13.97 5.16
CA GLN A 97 -21.42 14.44 5.26
C GLN A 97 -20.96 15.28 4.06
N ILE A 98 -21.88 15.90 3.30
CA ILE A 98 -21.58 16.69 2.07
C ILE A 98 -20.46 17.73 2.28
N ARG A 99 -20.46 18.43 3.41
CA ARG A 99 -19.41 19.42 3.73
C ARG A 99 -18.03 18.77 3.90
N ALA A 100 -17.96 17.61 4.53
CA ALA A 100 -16.72 16.87 4.73
C ALA A 100 -16.24 16.25 3.40
N LEU A 101 -17.15 15.67 2.60
CA LEU A 101 -16.84 15.16 1.26
C LEU A 101 -16.15 16.21 0.39
N LYS A 102 -16.72 17.43 0.32
CA LYS A 102 -16.12 18.54 -0.42
C LYS A 102 -14.77 18.98 0.17
N ARG A 103 -14.67 19.06 1.50
CA ARG A 103 -13.44 19.47 2.19
C ARG A 103 -12.28 18.50 1.95
N PHE A 104 -12.57 17.22 1.92
CA PHE A 104 -11.58 16.14 1.83
C PHE A 104 -11.43 15.58 0.42
N ASN A 105 -12.08 16.21 -0.57
CA ASN A 105 -12.04 15.84 -1.98
C ASN A 105 -12.44 14.38 -2.26
N VAL A 106 -13.49 13.91 -1.60
CA VAL A 106 -14.08 12.57 -1.79
C VAL A 106 -15.44 12.73 -2.46
N GLY A 107 -15.61 12.10 -3.63
CA GLY A 107 -16.73 12.30 -4.54
C GLY A 107 -16.45 11.74 -5.93
N GLU A 108 -16.22 12.61 -6.92
CA GLU A 108 -16.11 12.25 -8.35
C GLU A 108 -14.99 11.25 -8.63
N ASP A 109 -13.74 11.70 -8.58
CA ASP A 109 -12.56 10.85 -8.84
C ASP A 109 -12.18 9.97 -7.64
N CYS A 110 -12.76 10.23 -6.47
CA CYS A 110 -12.45 9.50 -5.24
C CYS A 110 -13.77 9.10 -4.57
N PRO A 111 -14.50 8.12 -5.12
CA PRO A 111 -15.84 7.77 -4.67
C PRO A 111 -15.87 7.13 -3.29
N VAL A 112 -16.96 7.34 -2.57
CA VAL A 112 -17.29 6.53 -1.39
C VAL A 112 -17.77 5.16 -1.86
N PHE A 113 -17.19 4.09 -1.32
CA PHE A 113 -17.59 2.72 -1.61
C PHE A 113 -17.49 1.83 -0.35
N ASP A 114 -18.14 0.68 -0.41
CA ASP A 114 -18.16 -0.28 0.69
C ASP A 114 -16.75 -0.76 1.05
N GLY A 115 -16.38 -0.58 2.32
CA GLY A 115 -15.06 -0.96 2.81
C GLY A 115 -13.93 -0.02 2.39
N LEU A 116 -14.21 1.22 1.98
CA LEU A 116 -13.20 2.25 1.67
C LEU A 116 -12.07 2.31 2.71
N TYR A 117 -12.41 2.39 4.00
CA TYR A 117 -11.42 2.47 5.05
C TYR A 117 -10.57 1.20 5.13
N SER A 118 -11.21 0.02 5.10
CA SER A 118 -10.52 -1.27 5.12
C SER A 118 -9.58 -1.44 3.92
N PHE A 119 -9.96 -0.94 2.74
CA PHE A 119 -9.09 -0.87 1.57
C PHE A 119 -7.84 -0.03 1.87
N CYS A 120 -8.01 1.16 2.46
CA CYS A 120 -6.92 2.03 2.90
C CYS A 120 -5.98 1.34 3.89
N GLN A 121 -6.53 0.66 4.90
CA GLN A 121 -5.74 -0.03 5.90
C GLN A 121 -4.92 -1.18 5.30
N ALA A 122 -5.48 -1.91 4.33
CA ALA A 122 -4.84 -3.07 3.74
C ALA A 122 -3.60 -2.69 2.91
N TYR A 123 -3.72 -1.73 1.97
CA TYR A 123 -2.57 -1.35 1.16
C TYR A 123 -1.53 -0.56 1.96
N ALA A 124 -1.95 0.32 2.87
CA ALA A 124 -1.01 1.05 3.73
C ALA A 124 -0.26 0.11 4.68
N GLY A 125 -0.96 -0.88 5.23
CA GLY A 125 -0.38 -1.94 6.06
C GLY A 125 0.69 -2.74 5.33
N GLY A 126 0.48 -3.05 4.05
CA GLY A 126 1.48 -3.71 3.20
C GLY A 126 2.75 -2.88 3.02
N SER A 127 2.64 -1.58 2.73
CA SER A 127 3.79 -0.71 2.49
C SER A 127 4.58 -0.44 3.78
N VAL A 128 3.89 -0.17 4.90
CA VAL A 128 4.54 -0.01 6.21
C VAL A 128 5.16 -1.34 6.66
N GLY A 129 4.46 -2.46 6.50
CA GLY A 129 5.00 -3.79 6.78
C GLY A 129 6.26 -4.11 5.96
N GLY A 130 6.27 -3.74 4.68
CA GLY A 130 7.44 -3.83 3.81
C GLY A 130 8.62 -3.00 4.31
N ALA A 131 8.39 -1.75 4.68
CA ALA A 131 9.42 -0.89 5.26
C ALA A 131 9.99 -1.47 6.57
N VAL A 132 9.14 -2.03 7.44
CA VAL A 132 9.61 -2.75 8.64
C VAL A 132 10.50 -3.93 8.25
N LYS A 133 10.13 -4.72 7.24
CA LYS A 133 10.95 -5.86 6.79
C LYS A 133 12.31 -5.42 6.24
N LEU A 134 12.35 -4.32 5.49
CA LEU A 134 13.60 -3.72 5.00
C LEU A 134 14.50 -3.28 6.15
N ASN A 135 13.95 -2.56 7.15
CA ASN A 135 14.68 -2.15 8.36
C ASN A 135 15.25 -3.35 9.15
N HIS A 136 14.70 -4.55 8.97
CA HIS A 136 15.11 -5.79 9.64
C HIS A 136 15.81 -6.79 8.70
N GLY A 137 16.46 -6.30 7.64
CA GLY A 137 17.41 -7.09 6.85
C GLY A 137 16.80 -7.89 5.69
N HIS A 138 15.60 -7.52 5.21
CA HIS A 138 15.17 -7.92 3.87
C HIS A 138 15.80 -6.98 2.84
N ASP A 139 16.10 -7.51 1.66
CA ASP A 139 16.69 -6.74 0.58
C ASP A 139 15.61 -6.09 -0.31
N ILE A 140 14.47 -6.77 -0.47
CA ILE A 140 13.37 -6.33 -1.32
C ILE A 140 12.03 -6.57 -0.62
N ALA A 141 11.17 -5.56 -0.63
CA ALA A 141 9.78 -5.67 -0.20
C ALA A 141 8.85 -5.24 -1.33
N ILE A 142 7.85 -6.06 -1.64
CA ILE A 142 6.91 -5.86 -2.74
C ILE A 142 5.50 -5.73 -2.19
N ASN A 143 4.81 -4.64 -2.51
CA ASN A 143 3.39 -4.45 -2.23
C ASN A 143 2.69 -3.88 -3.46
N TRP A 144 2.09 -4.74 -4.29
CA TRP A 144 1.37 -4.30 -5.50
C TRP A 144 0.03 -3.61 -5.23
N ALA A 145 -0.47 -3.67 -4.00
CA ALA A 145 -1.67 -2.94 -3.60
C ALA A 145 -1.41 -1.46 -3.30
N GLY A 146 -0.18 -1.12 -2.94
CA GLY A 146 0.25 0.23 -2.58
C GLY A 146 0.63 1.09 -3.78
N GLY A 147 1.41 2.14 -3.53
CA GLY A 147 1.85 3.09 -4.54
C GLY A 147 0.84 4.21 -4.80
N LEU A 148 -0.02 4.53 -3.83
CA LEU A 148 -1.09 5.52 -3.95
C LEU A 148 -0.53 6.93 -3.69
N HIS A 149 0.23 7.43 -4.66
CA HIS A 149 1.08 8.62 -4.53
C HIS A 149 0.35 9.98 -4.57
N HIS A 150 -0.90 10.03 -5.01
CA HIS A 150 -1.61 11.30 -5.18
C HIS A 150 -2.23 11.83 -3.88
N ALA A 151 -2.47 10.95 -2.89
CA ALA A 151 -3.08 11.31 -1.61
C ALA A 151 -2.26 12.38 -0.88
N LYS A 152 -2.96 13.39 -0.36
CA LYS A 152 -2.35 14.52 0.36
C LYS A 152 -2.57 14.36 1.87
N LYS A 153 -1.99 15.26 2.66
CA LYS A 153 -2.12 15.23 4.13
C LYS A 153 -3.58 15.28 4.61
N CYS A 154 -4.41 16.08 3.94
CA CYS A 154 -5.79 16.34 4.37
C CYS A 154 -6.82 16.15 3.25
N GLU A 155 -6.52 15.47 2.15
CA GLU A 155 -7.48 15.27 1.05
C GLU A 155 -7.10 14.07 0.18
N ALA A 156 -8.13 13.45 -0.42
CA ALA A 156 -7.97 12.45 -1.45
C ALA A 156 -7.66 13.11 -2.80
N SER A 157 -7.01 12.40 -3.70
CA SER A 157 -6.74 12.90 -5.07
C SER A 157 -6.38 11.73 -5.98
N GLY A 158 -6.84 11.75 -7.23
CA GLY A 158 -6.44 10.79 -8.26
C GLY A 158 -6.57 9.32 -7.81
N PHE A 159 -7.76 8.94 -7.33
CA PHE A 159 -8.09 7.60 -6.81
C PHE A 159 -7.40 7.22 -5.47
N CYS A 160 -6.55 8.09 -4.91
CA CYS A 160 -5.74 7.83 -3.72
C CYS A 160 -6.31 8.54 -2.48
N TYR A 161 -6.51 7.79 -1.40
CA TYR A 161 -7.02 8.31 -0.12
C TYR A 161 -5.92 8.41 0.95
N VAL A 162 -5.12 7.36 1.13
CA VAL A 162 -3.97 7.33 2.04
C VAL A 162 -2.69 7.23 1.22
N ASN A 163 -1.67 8.00 1.59
CA ASN A 163 -0.37 7.98 0.96
C ASN A 163 0.54 6.96 1.65
N ASP A 164 0.44 5.70 1.25
CA ASP A 164 1.22 4.60 1.82
C ASP A 164 2.73 4.73 1.57
N ILE A 165 3.11 5.46 0.51
CA ILE A 165 4.51 5.75 0.19
C ILE A 165 5.11 6.66 1.26
N VAL A 166 4.44 7.76 1.60
CA VAL A 166 4.92 8.66 2.65
C VAL A 166 5.02 7.93 3.99
N LEU A 167 4.01 7.12 4.33
CA LEU A 167 4.01 6.33 5.57
C LEU A 167 5.16 5.32 5.62
N SER A 168 5.45 4.64 4.51
CA SER A 168 6.57 3.68 4.42
C SER A 168 7.93 4.39 4.49
N ILE A 169 8.10 5.55 3.86
CA ILE A 169 9.33 6.38 3.99
C ILE A 169 9.53 6.82 5.44
N LEU A 170 8.47 7.29 6.12
CA LEU A 170 8.53 7.64 7.54
C LEU A 170 8.93 6.44 8.42
N GLU A 171 8.58 5.21 8.02
CA GLU A 171 9.03 4.00 8.71
C GLU A 171 10.51 3.69 8.46
N LEU A 172 10.99 3.83 7.22
CA LEU A 172 12.41 3.66 6.88
C LEU A 172 13.30 4.66 7.61
N LEU A 173 12.84 5.91 7.75
CA LEU A 173 13.56 6.99 8.45
C LEU A 173 13.83 6.72 9.94
N LYS A 174 13.20 5.71 10.56
CA LYS A 174 13.49 5.34 11.96
C LYS A 174 14.85 4.68 12.14
N HIS A 175 15.36 3.98 11.11
CA HIS A 175 16.58 3.17 11.19
C HIS A 175 17.69 3.68 10.30
N HIS A 176 17.38 4.56 9.36
CA HIS A 176 18.34 5.06 8.41
C HIS A 176 18.44 6.58 8.51
N GLU A 177 19.61 7.09 8.90
CA GLU A 177 20.01 8.50 8.74
C GLU A 177 20.29 8.80 7.25
N VAL A 178 19.32 8.54 6.37
CA VAL A 178 19.51 8.81 4.94
C VAL A 178 19.34 10.30 4.70
N ARG A 179 20.35 10.94 4.11
CA ARG A 179 20.20 12.30 3.57
C ARG A 179 19.25 12.35 2.36
N ARG A 180 18.97 11.21 1.68
CA ARG A 180 18.14 11.15 0.45
C ARG A 180 17.47 9.78 0.27
N PHE A 181 16.15 9.77 0.09
CA PHE A 181 15.41 8.68 -0.56
C PHE A 181 15.15 9.06 -2.02
N LEU A 182 15.36 8.12 -2.95
CA LEU A 182 14.96 8.31 -4.34
C LEU A 182 13.57 7.69 -4.52
N CYS A 183 12.57 8.54 -4.74
CA CYS A 183 11.24 8.12 -5.18
C CYS A 183 11.10 8.49 -6.65
N SER A 184 11.05 7.50 -7.52
CA SER A 184 10.79 7.72 -8.95
C SER A 184 9.28 7.76 -9.17
N PRO A 185 8.73 8.81 -9.82
CA PRO A 185 7.32 8.78 -10.23
C PRO A 185 7.12 7.67 -11.27
N PRO A 186 5.95 7.00 -11.28
CA PRO A 186 5.58 6.17 -12.42
C PRO A 186 5.51 7.07 -13.67
N PHE A 187 6.01 6.56 -14.80
CA PHE A 187 6.11 7.23 -16.09
C PHE A 187 4.85 8.01 -16.50
#